data_AF-A0A1I7FYE2-F1
#
_entry.id   AF-A0A1I7FYE2-F1
#
_cell.length_a   1.000
_cell.length_b   1.000
_cell.length_c   1.000
_cell.angle_alpha   90.00
_cell.angle_beta   90.00
_cell.angle_gamma   90.00
#
_symmetry.space_group_name_H-M   'P 1'
#
loop_
_entity.id
_entity.type
_entity.pdbx_description
1 polymer ?
#
loop_
_entity_poly.entity_id
_entity_poly.type
_entity_poly.pdbx_seq_one_letter_code
_entity_poly.pdbx_strand_id
1 'polypeptide(L)'
;MGKLSISVIIGILFSSVGLVALLVSREALTAAIWLSFGNGLILSDLRFKGKDASGGEYEKPIPKARTYTALFLIGLAILLLMLQIYFDMQE
;
A
#
# COMPACT_ATOMS: atom_id res chain seq x y z
N MET A 1 4.06 -16.30 15.90
CA MET A 1 3.79 -14.93 15.40
C MET A 1 4.70 -14.68 14.21
N GLY A 2 4.14 -14.64 12.99
CA GLY A 2 4.92 -14.36 11.79
C GLY A 2 5.47 -12.94 11.84
N LYS A 3 6.78 -12.76 11.65
CA LYS A 3 7.39 -11.42 11.51
C LYS A 3 6.74 -10.74 10.31
N LEU A 4 5.90 -9.73 10.56
CA LEU A 4 5.44 -8.82 9.51
C LEU A 4 6.67 -8.17 8.87
N SER A 5 6.71 -8.15 7.53
CA SER A 5 7.76 -7.41 6.84
C SER A 5 7.67 -5.92 7.18
N ILE A 6 8.81 -5.26 7.25
CA ILE A 6 8.90 -3.82 7.50
C ILE A 6 8.10 -3.03 6.46
N SER A 7 8.05 -3.50 5.21
CA SER A 7 7.26 -2.90 4.12
C SER A 7 5.77 -2.88 4.44
N VAL A 8 5.25 -3.94 5.06
CA VAL A 8 3.83 -4.04 5.46
C VAL A 8 3.54 -3.09 6.62
N ILE A 9 4.45 -3.01 7.60
CA ILE A 9 4.30 -2.10 8.75
C ILE A 9 4.27 -0.65 8.25
N ILE A 10 5.21 -0.28 7.38
CA ILE A 10 5.25 1.05 6.75
C ILE A 10 3.97 1.28 5.95
N GLY A 11 3.53 0.32 5.14
CA GLY A 11 2.30 0.45 4.36
C GLY A 11 1.05 0.68 5.20
N ILE A 12 0.95 0.06 6.38
CA ILE A 12 -0.15 0.28 7.34
C ILE A 12 -0.09 1.70 7.92
N LEU A 13 1.11 2.18 8.29
CA LEU A 13 1.29 3.54 8.80
C LEU A 13 0.90 4.58 7.74
N PHE A 14 1.38 4.44 6.51
CA PHE A 14 1.03 5.32 5.39
C PHE A 14 -0.48 5.29 5.09
N SER A 15 -1.09 4.11 5.10
CA SER A 15 -2.54 3.98 4.91
C SER A 15 -3.34 4.66 6.03
N SER A 16 -2.86 4.57 7.27
CA SER A 16 -3.47 5.26 8.41
C SER A 16 -3.39 6.78 8.27
N VAL A 17 -2.24 7.32 7.83
CA VAL A 17 -2.09 8.75 7.54
C VAL A 17 -3.05 9.19 6.44
N GLY A 18 -3.15 8.43 5.36
CA GLY A 18 -4.08 8.73 4.27
C GLY A 18 -5.55 8.68 4.70
N LEU A 19 -5.90 7.75 5.59
CA LEU A 19 -7.25 7.68 6.17
C LEU A 19 -7.55 8.88 7.06
N VAL A 20 -6.59 9.32 7.88
CA VAL A 20 -6.74 10.53 8.70
C VAL A 20 -6.88 11.77 7.81
N ALA A 21 -6.06 11.90 6.76
CA ALA A 21 -6.16 12.99 5.79
C ALA A 21 -7.55 13.02 5.11
N LEU A 22 -8.11 11.84 4.79
CA LEU A 22 -9.44 11.74 4.17
C LEU A 22 -10.57 12.14 5.13
N LEU A 23 -10.55 11.56 6.33
CA LEU A 23 -11.68 11.65 7.27
C LEU A 23 -11.65 12.93 8.10
N VAL A 24 -10.46 13.44 8.42
CA VAL A 24 -10.26 14.59 9.31
C VAL A 24 -10.00 15.85 8.49
N SER A 25 -8.91 15.89 7.72
CA SER A 25 -8.52 17.07 6.95
C SER A 25 -9.36 17.29 5.69
N ARG A 26 -10.11 16.26 5.25
CA ARG A 26 -10.88 16.25 3.99
C ARG A 26 -10.02 16.54 2.76
N GLU A 27 -8.73 16.26 2.86
CA GLU A 27 -7.77 16.43 1.76
C GLU A 27 -7.80 15.19 0.88
N ALA A 28 -8.71 15.17 -0.10
CA ALA A 28 -8.91 14.01 -0.97
C ALA A 28 -7.65 13.62 -1.76
N LEU A 29 -6.87 14.61 -2.21
CA LEU A 29 -5.65 14.38 -3.00
C LEU A 29 -4.54 13.76 -2.14
N THR A 30 -4.23 14.39 -1.00
CA THR A 30 -3.29 13.87 0.00
C THR A 30 -3.69 12.46 0.42
N ALA A 31 -4.95 12.26 0.80
CA ALA A 31 -5.49 10.95 1.16
C ALA A 31 -5.27 9.89 0.07
N ALA A 32 -5.58 10.22 -1.18
CA ALA A 32 -5.43 9.30 -2.30
C ALA A 32 -3.97 8.88 -2.52
N ILE A 33 -3.01 9.81 -2.34
CA ILE A 33 -1.57 9.52 -2.43
C ILE A 33 -1.16 8.53 -1.33
N TRP A 34 -1.45 8.86 -0.08
CA TRP A 34 -1.03 8.07 1.09
C TRP A 34 -1.71 6.69 1.13
N LEU A 35 -2.99 6.60 0.77
CA LEU A 35 -3.72 5.33 0.65
C LEU A 35 -3.22 4.47 -0.51
N SER A 36 -2.92 5.07 -1.67
CA SER A 36 -2.39 4.31 -2.81
C SER A 36 -1.01 3.76 -2.48
N PHE A 37 -0.11 4.59 -1.95
CA PHE A 37 1.23 4.17 -1.59
C PHE A 37 1.23 3.10 -0.49
N GLY A 38 0.45 3.31 0.58
CA GLY A 38 0.35 2.38 1.70
C GLY A 38 -0.16 1.00 1.28
N ASN A 39 -1.24 0.96 0.48
CA ASN A 39 -1.77 -0.30 -0.05
C ASN A 39 -0.82 -0.97 -1.06
N GLY A 40 -0.10 -0.19 -1.85
CA GLY A 40 0.93 -0.70 -2.76
C GLY A 40 2.05 -1.44 -2.02
N LEU A 41 2.54 -0.88 -0.91
CA LEU A 41 3.57 -1.50 -0.06
C LEU A 41 3.08 -2.74 0.69
N ILE A 42 1.82 -2.73 1.14
CA ILE A 42 1.22 -3.91 1.75
C ILE A 42 1.16 -5.05 0.72
N LEU A 43 0.64 -4.77 -0.48
CA LEU A 43 0.42 -5.79 -1.50
C LEU A 43 1.72 -6.36 -2.10
N SER A 44 2.81 -5.59 -2.10
CA SER A 44 4.10 -6.06 -2.61
C SER A 44 4.71 -7.16 -1.75
N ASP A 45 4.58 -7.07 -0.42
CA ASP A 45 5.40 -7.88 0.50
C ASP A 45 4.58 -8.80 1.43
N LEU A 46 3.25 -8.73 1.39
CA LEU A 46 2.40 -9.59 2.25
C LEU A 46 2.44 -11.05 1.78
N ARG A 47 3.33 -11.87 2.33
CA ARG A 47 3.42 -13.30 2.01
C ARG A 47 2.45 -14.10 2.85
N PHE A 48 1.52 -14.81 2.20
CA PHE A 48 0.60 -15.71 2.88
C PHE A 48 1.25 -17.08 3.03
N LYS A 49 1.28 -17.61 4.25
CA LYS A 49 1.61 -19.01 4.50
C LYS A 49 0.36 -19.89 4.36
N GLY A 50 0.49 -21.05 3.73
CA GLY A 50 -0.51 -22.12 3.70
C GLY A 50 -0.05 -23.31 4.54
N LYS A 51 -0.99 -24.19 4.90
CA LYS A 51 -0.68 -25.53 5.41
C LYS A 51 -0.86 -26.55 4.29
N ASP A 52 0.10 -27.44 4.12
CA ASP A 52 -0.02 -28.60 3.24
C ASP A 52 -0.87 -29.70 3.90
N ALA A 53 -1.15 -30.78 3.14
CA ALA A 53 -1.94 -31.91 3.63
C ALA A 53 -1.25 -32.69 4.78
N SER A 54 0.04 -32.47 4.98
CA SER A 54 0.88 -33.09 6.01
C SER A 54 1.06 -32.18 7.24
N GLY A 55 0.45 -30.99 7.25
CA GLY A 55 0.55 -30.00 8.33
C GLY A 55 1.78 -29.08 8.27
N GLY A 56 2.61 -29.18 7.25
CA GLY A 56 3.77 -28.31 7.00
C GLY A 56 3.35 -26.91 6.53
N GLU A 57 4.05 -25.88 7.01
CA GLU A 57 3.87 -24.51 6.53
C GLU A 57 4.59 -24.32 5.20
N TYR A 58 3.87 -23.96 4.14
CA TYR A 58 4.45 -23.56 2.84
C TYR A 58 4.13 -22.09 2.53
N GLU A 59 5.03 -21.40 1.84
CA GLU A 59 4.72 -20.07 1.31
C GLU A 59 3.84 -20.20 0.06
N LYS A 60 2.62 -19.64 0.08
CA LYS A 60 1.76 -19.64 -1.10
C LYS A 60 2.41 -18.79 -2.21
N PRO A 61 2.37 -19.24 -3.47
CA PRO A 61 2.84 -18.43 -4.58
C PRO A 61 2.08 -17.10 -4.62
N ILE A 62 2.82 -16.01 -4.77
CA ILE A 62 2.25 -14.66 -4.83
C ILE A 62 1.49 -14.52 -6.16
N PRO A 63 0.17 -14.21 -6.14
CA PRO A 63 -0.59 -14.03 -7.36
C PRO A 63 -0.05 -12.86 -8.18
N LYS A 64 0.16 -13.05 -9.49
CA LYS A 64 0.65 -11.99 -10.39
C LYS A 64 -0.23 -10.74 -10.36
N ALA A 65 -1.55 -10.91 -10.25
CA ALA A 65 -2.51 -9.81 -10.12
C ALA A 65 -2.15 -8.87 -8.95
N ARG A 66 -1.74 -9.44 -7.81
CA ARG A 66 -1.36 -8.66 -6.63
C ARG A 66 -0.13 -7.79 -6.88
N THR A 67 0.87 -8.35 -7.56
CA THR A 67 2.09 -7.63 -7.93
C THR A 67 1.79 -6.48 -8.89
N TYR A 68 0.95 -6.71 -9.91
CA TYR A 68 0.54 -5.64 -10.82
C TYR A 68 -0.27 -4.55 -10.13
N THR A 69 -1.18 -4.91 -9.22
CA THR A 69 -1.93 -3.94 -8.41
C THR A 69 -0.99 -3.13 -7.51
N ALA A 70 -0.01 -3.77 -6.87
CA ALA A 70 0.97 -3.08 -6.04
C ALA A 70 1.76 -2.04 -6.86
N LEU A 71 2.27 -2.43 -8.02
CA LEU A 71 2.99 -1.54 -8.92
C LEU A 71 2.11 -0.40 -9.43
N PHE A 72 0.87 -0.70 -9.81
CA PHE A 72 -0.10 0.31 -10.24
C PHE A 72 -0.37 1.34 -9.16
N LEU A 73 -0.61 0.90 -7.92
CA LEU A 73 -0.88 1.80 -6.80
C LEU A 73 0.32 2.69 -6.44
N ILE A 74 1.53 2.14 -6.50
CA ILE A 74 2.75 2.93 -6.28
C ILE A 74 2.93 3.95 -7.42
N GLY A 75 2.74 3.54 -8.67
CA GLY A 75 2.80 4.45 -9.83
C GLY A 75 1.75 5.55 -9.77
N LEU A 76 0.52 5.20 -9.36
CA LEU A 76 -0.57 6.15 -9.16
C LEU A 76 -0.25 7.16 -8.07
N ALA A 77 0.31 6.71 -6.93
CA ALA A 77 0.72 7.61 -5.86
C ALA A 77 1.77 8.63 -6.33
N ILE A 78 2.72 8.22 -7.17
CA ILE A 78 3.72 9.11 -7.76
C ILE A 78 3.07 10.14 -8.69
N LEU A 79 2.13 9.72 -9.54
CA LEU A 79 1.40 10.64 -10.42
C LEU A 79 0.56 11.65 -9.63
N LEU A 80 -0.13 11.20 -8.59
CA LEU A 80 -0.91 12.06 -7.72
C LEU A 80 -0.03 13.03 -6.93
N LEU A 81 1.17 12.61 -6.51
CA LEU A 81 2.14 13.49 -5.86
C LEU A 81 2.62 14.59 -6.81
N MET A 82 2.91 14.27 -8.07
CA MET A 82 3.22 15.29 -9.08
C MET A 82 2.07 16.27 -9.27
N LEU A 83 0.83 15.76 -9.29
CA LEU A 83 -0.36 16.60 -9.38
C LEU A 83 -0.50 17.53 -8.16
N GLN A 84 -0.23 17.03 -6.96
CA GLN A 84 -0.23 17.84 -5.74
C GLN A 84 0.80 18.97 -5.81
N ILE A 85 2.05 18.65 -6.17
CA ILE A 85 3.11 19.66 -6.33
C ILE A 85 2.70 20.73 -7.35
N TYR A 86 2.05 20.33 -8.45
CA TYR A 86 1.56 21.28 -9.44
C TYR A 86 0.49 22.24 -8.88
N PHE A 87 -0.46 21.73 -8.09
CA PHE A 87 -1.45 22.59 -7.44
C PHE A 87 -0.83 23.49 -6.38
N ASP A 88 0.09 22.97 -5.56
CA ASP A 88 0.80 23.75 -4.54
C ASP A 88 1.65 24.88 -5.16
N MET A 89 2.11 24.74 -6.41
CA MET A 89 2.82 25.81 -7.13
C MET A 89 1.89 26.89 -7.71
N GLN A 90 0.58 26.65 -7.78
CA GLN A 90 -0.42 27.61 -8.28
C GLN A 90 -1.11 28.42 -7.17
N GLU A 91 -1.01 27.99 -5.92
CA GLU A 91 -1.39 28.77 -4.74
C GLU A 91 -0.32 29.81 -4.36
#